data_AF-A0A921AG97-F1
#
_entry.id   AF-A0A921AG97-F1
#
_cell.length_a   1.000
_cell.length_b   1.000
_cell.length_c   1.000
_cell.angle_alpha   90.00
_cell.angle_beta   90.00
_cell.angle_gamma   90.00
#
_symmetry.space_group_name_H-M   'P 1'
#
loop_
_entity.id
_entity.type
_entity.pdbx_description
1 polymer ?
#
loop_
_entity_poly.entity_id
_entity_poly.type
_entity_poly.pdbx_seq_one_letter_code
_entity_poly.pdbx_strand_id
1 'polypeptide(L)' 'KVERRTRQVRISKCLNKTALETRNAIIDKLKDEDAEYLRTITFDRGTEGALHAEIAKELGVEIFFCHAYCSWESG' A
#
# COMPACT_ATOMS: atom_id res chain seq x y z
N LYS A 1 3.09 -5.06 -2.83
CA LYS A 1 1.95 -5.57 -2.03
C LYS A 1 1.24 -6.65 -2.86
N VAL A 2 0.56 -7.60 -2.22
CA VAL A 2 -0.22 -8.65 -2.91
C VAL A 2 -1.71 -8.31 -2.86
N GLU A 3 -2.37 -8.34 -4.00
CA GLU A 3 -3.83 -8.22 -4.08
C GLU A 3 -4.48 -9.55 -3.69
N ARG A 4 -5.40 -9.55 -2.71
CA ARG A 4 -5.93 -10.78 -2.11
C ARG A 4 -6.92 -11.54 -3.01
N ARG A 5 -7.57 -10.86 -3.96
CA ARG A 5 -8.62 -11.46 -4.80
C ARG A 5 -8.05 -12.16 -6.02
N THR A 6 -7.11 -11.52 -6.71
CA THR A 6 -6.46 -12.07 -7.92
C THR A 6 -5.06 -12.62 -7.66
N ARG A 7 -4.52 -12.47 -6.45
CA ARG A 7 -3.14 -12.83 -6.07
C ARG A 7 -2.06 -12.10 -6.87
N GLN A 8 -2.38 -10.97 -7.51
CA GLN A 8 -1.39 -10.17 -8.21
C GLN A 8 -0.38 -9.56 -7.22
N VAL A 9 0.91 -9.76 -7.48
CA VAL A 9 2.00 -9.21 -6.67
C VAL A 9 2.73 -8.15 -7.47
N ARG A 10 2.67 -6.91 -7.00
CA ARG A 10 3.52 -5.82 -7.51
C ARG A 10 4.67 -5.56 -6.55
N ILE A 11 5.88 -5.67 -7.07
CA ILE A 11 7.13 -5.39 -6.37
C ILE A 11 7.75 -4.16 -7.02
N SER A 12 8.09 -3.16 -6.22
CA SER A 12 8.85 -1.99 -6.66
C SER A 12 10.06 -1.85 -5.78
N LYS A 13 11.24 -1.75 -6.41
CA LYS A 13 12.49 -1.55 -5.69
C LYS A 13 12.57 -0.07 -5.31
N CYS A 14 12.36 0.22 -4.04
CA CYS A 14 12.67 1.53 -3.48
C CYS A 14 14.19 1.54 -3.17
N LEU A 15 14.90 2.53 -3.68
CA LEU A 15 16.31 2.80 -3.40
C LEU A 15 16.47 3.35 -1.98
N ASN A 16 15.51 4.15 -1.50
CA ASN A 16 15.49 4.70 -0.16
C ASN A 16 14.18 4.34 0.56
N LYS A 17 14.30 3.97 1.84
CA LYS A 17 13.18 3.68 2.75
C LYS A 17 12.47 4.97 3.23
N THR A 18 12.29 5.93 2.34
CA THR A 18 11.70 7.23 2.66
C THR A 18 10.23 7.25 2.26
N ALA A 19 9.38 7.83 3.11
CA ALA A 19 7.94 7.88 2.87
C ALA A 19 7.54 8.54 1.53
N LEU A 20 8.33 9.50 1.04
CA LEU A 20 8.13 10.13 -0.27
C LEU A 20 8.31 9.15 -1.43
N GLU A 21 9.33 8.30 -1.37
CA GLU A 21 9.62 7.35 -2.42
C GLU A 21 8.59 6.22 -2.43
N THR A 22 8.20 5.74 -1.25
CA THR A 22 7.10 4.80 -1.08
C THR A 22 5.79 5.34 -1.62
N ARG A 23 5.46 6.60 -1.32
CA ARG A 23 4.28 7.28 -1.90
C ARG A 23 4.31 7.28 -3.42
N ASN A 24 5.39 7.79 -4.01
CA ASN A 24 5.49 7.91 -5.47
C ASN A 24 5.44 6.56 -6.16
N ALA A 25 6.13 5.55 -5.63
CA ALA A 25 6.10 4.20 -6.19
C ALA A 25 4.71 3.56 -6.12
N ILE A 26 3.96 3.83 -5.04
CA ILE A 26 2.59 3.31 -4.89
C ILE A 26 1.64 4.01 -5.84
N ILE A 27 1.65 5.34 -5.90
CA ILE A 27 0.79 6.10 -6.82
C ILE A 27 1.11 5.71 -8.26
N ASP A 28 2.39 5.65 -8.66
CA ASP A 28 2.75 5.30 -10.03
C ASP A 28 2.29 3.90 -10.45
N LYS A 29 2.32 2.94 -9.51
CA LYS A 29 1.85 1.57 -9.76
C LYS A 29 0.35 1.40 -9.72
N LEU A 30 -0.35 2.20 -8.90
CA LEU A 30 -1.77 2.04 -8.63
C LEU A 30 -2.65 3.04 -9.39
N LYS A 31 -2.08 4.10 -9.97
CA LYS A 31 -2.83 5.07 -10.78
C LYS A 31 -3.48 4.45 -12.03
N ASP A 32 -2.89 3.38 -12.54
CA ASP A 32 -3.31 2.68 -13.76
C ASP A 32 -4.21 1.48 -13.44
N GLU A 33 -4.40 1.18 -12.15
CA GLU A 33 -5.29 0.12 -11.72
C GLU A 33 -6.74 0.59 -11.77
N ASP A 34 -7.63 -0.33 -12.11
CA ASP A 34 -9.06 -0.05 -12.05
C ASP A 34 -9.48 0.19 -10.59
N ALA A 35 -10.21 1.29 -10.36
CA ALA A 35 -10.72 1.66 -9.04
C ALA A 35 -11.62 0.56 -8.45
N GLU A 36 -12.16 -0.34 -9.27
CA GLU A 36 -12.92 -1.49 -8.80
C GLU A 36 -12.07 -2.52 -8.02
N TYR A 37 -10.78 -2.66 -8.35
CA TYR A 37 -9.82 -3.54 -7.65
C TYR A 37 -9.10 -2.83 -6.50
N LEU A 38 -8.96 -1.51 -6.59
CA LEU A 38 -8.36 -0.68 -5.55
C LEU A 38 -9.40 -0.14 -4.57
N ARG A 39 -9.87 -1.01 -3.67
CA ARG A 39 -10.80 -0.60 -2.60
C ARG A 39 -10.08 -0.16 -1.31
N THR A 40 -9.13 -0.98 -0.87
CA THR A 40 -8.46 -0.81 0.43
C THR A 40 -7.01 -1.24 0.37
N ILE A 41 -6.10 -0.48 0.99
CA ILE A 41 -4.67 -0.83 1.08
C ILE A 41 -4.28 -1.03 2.54
N THR A 42 -3.70 -2.17 2.87
CA THR A 42 -3.17 -2.41 4.23
C THR A 42 -1.68 -2.11 4.27
N PHE A 43 -1.25 -1.15 5.10
CA PHE A 43 0.15 -0.87 5.41
C PHE A 43 0.58 -1.54 6.71
N ASP A 44 1.89 -1.79 6.85
CA ASP A 44 2.44 -2.06 8.18
C ASP A 44 2.70 -0.72 8.89
N ARG A 45 2.97 -0.74 10.20
CA ARG A 45 3.19 0.48 10.99
C ARG A 45 4.59 1.10 10.79
N GLY A 46 5.31 0.73 9.75
CA GLY A 46 6.57 1.32 9.37
C GLY A 46 6.45 2.82 9.09
N THR A 47 7.50 3.56 9.42
CA THR A 47 7.63 5.00 9.13
C THR A 47 7.66 5.29 7.63
N GLU A 48 7.91 4.29 6.81
CA GLU A 48 7.82 4.31 5.33
C GLU A 48 6.39 4.64 4.86
N GLY A 49 5.37 4.31 5.65
CA GLY A 49 3.97 4.64 5.38
C GLY A 49 3.49 5.98 5.93
N ALA A 50 4.37 6.88 6.39
CA ALA A 50 3.96 8.12 7.05
C ALA A 50 3.07 9.02 6.16
N LEU A 51 3.23 8.96 4.83
CA LEU A 51 2.44 9.71 3.86
C LEU A 51 1.22 8.96 3.32
N HIS A 52 0.75 7.92 4.02
CA HIS A 52 -0.46 7.18 3.66
C HIS A 52 -1.68 8.09 3.44
N ALA A 53 -1.87 9.14 4.25
CA ALA A 53 -3.02 10.03 4.10
C ALA A 53 -3.08 10.72 2.71
N GLU A 54 -1.91 11.10 2.18
CA GLU A 54 -1.80 11.67 0.82
C GLU A 54 -2.07 10.61 -0.25
N ILE A 55 -1.56 9.38 -0.06
CA ILE A 55 -1.81 8.24 -0.95
C ILE A 55 -3.30 7.91 -1.02
N ALA A 56 -3.98 7.85 0.13
CA ALA A 56 -5.42 7.60 0.22
C ALA A 56 -6.23 8.65 -0.53
N LYS A 57 -5.81 9.92 -0.42
CA LYS A 57 -6.46 11.05 -1.09
C LYS A 57 -6.24 11.03 -2.60
N GLU A 58 -5.04 10.73 -3.08
CA GLU A 58 -4.74 10.66 -4.52
C GLU A 58 -5.40 9.45 -5.20
N LEU A 59 -5.39 8.29 -4.55
CA LEU A 59 -5.98 7.06 -5.10
C LEU A 59 -7.47 6.91 -4.79
N GLY A 60 -8.02 7.68 -3.86
CA GLY A 60 -9.41 7.58 -3.43
C GLY A 60 -9.73 6.28 -2.68
N VAL A 61 -8.75 5.72 -1.96
CA VAL A 61 -8.85 4.40 -1.30
C VAL A 61 -8.70 4.49 0.20
N GLU A 62 -9.30 3.55 0.92
CA GLU A 62 -9.13 3.46 2.37
C GLU A 62 -7.82 2.74 2.73
N ILE A 63 -7.08 3.30 3.68
CA ILE A 63 -5.82 2.71 4.16
C ILE A 63 -5.99 2.17 5.58
N PHE A 64 -5.63 0.91 5.77
CA PHE A 64 -5.66 0.23 7.06
C PHE A 64 -4.23 -0.08 7.53
N PHE A 65 -4.00 -0.10 8.84
CA PHE A 65 -2.71 -0.46 9.42
C PHE A 65 -2.79 -1.82 10.11
N CYS A 66 -1.81 -2.68 9.85
CA CYS A 66 -1.70 -3.94 10.57
C CYS A 66 -1.40 -3.68 12.06
N HIS A 67 -2.07 -4.39 12.97
CA HIS A 67 -1.79 -4.33 14.40
C HIS A 67 -0.52 -5.15 14.71
N ALA A 68 0.33 -4.61 15.59
CA ALA A 68 1.72 -5.05 15.77
C ALA A 68 1.93 -6.46 16.39
N TYR A 69 0.90 -7.30 16.57
CA TYR A 69 1.05 -8.52 17.38
C TYR A 69 0.17 -9.71 16.92
N CYS A 70 -0.18 -9.81 15.63
CA CYS A 70 -0.93 -10.96 15.12
C CYS A 70 -0.21 -11.61 13.93
N SER A 71 0.86 -12.35 14.19
CA SER A 71 1.55 -13.16 13.17
C SER A 71 0.70 -14.30 12.58
N TRP A 72 -0.52 -14.55 13.09
CA TRP A 72 -1.42 -15.61 12.62
C TRP A 72 -2.53 -15.14 11.66
N GLU A 73 -2.72 -13.83 11.44
CA GLU A 73 -3.67 -13.30 10.42
C GLU A 73 -3.00 -13.05 9.05
N SER A 74 -1.76 -13.53 8.88
CA SER A 74 -1.00 -13.46 7.63
C SER A 74 -0.75 -14.86 7.05
N GLY A 75 -1.79 -15.71 7.08
CA GLY A 75 -1.87 -16.95 6.31
C GLY A 75 -2.75 -16.76 5.08
#